data_AF-A0A2N0KGG2-F1
#
_entry.id   AF-A0A2N0KGG2-F1
#
_cell.length_a   1.000
_cell.length_b   1.000
_cell.length_c   1.000
_cell.angle_alpha   90.00
_cell.angle_beta   90.00
_cell.angle_gamma   90.00
#
_symmetry.space_group_name_H-M   'P 1'
#
loop_
_entity.id
_entity.type
_entity.pdbx_description
1 polymer ?
#
loop_
_entity_poly.entity_id
_entity_poly.type
_entity_poly.pdbx_seq_one_letter_code
_entity_poly.pdbx_strand_id
1 'polypeptide(L)'
;MAVLGREQFRSAILQYVEVPGARFFRTLGLTPNSITLLGFAVCVAAAFLVGYGWLLWGGIVFLLGGGLDLFDGALARLTGKTTPFGALLDSVFDRLGEASLFVGLAIYGLRAGFDEQFTMFFLTALLLALIFSQGVSYLRARGEGLGVFTRAGVMTRTERVIILGVGLILDHFLGFSLIVWVLVAIAGVSCFTLFQRMFTIRNMLDKAG
;
A
#
# COMPACT_ATOMS: atom_id res chain seq x y z
N MET A 1 23.72 13.89 -8.07
CA MET A 1 22.88 14.31 -9.21
C MET A 1 21.56 13.51 -9.37
N ALA A 2 21.00 12.91 -8.30
CA ALA A 2 19.77 12.10 -8.38
C ALA A 2 18.55 12.68 -7.60
N VAL A 3 18.57 13.98 -7.24
CA VAL A 3 17.55 14.58 -6.34
C VAL A 3 16.61 15.57 -7.06
N LEU A 4 16.99 16.10 -8.23
CA LEU A 4 16.16 17.04 -8.99
C LEU A 4 14.91 16.41 -9.63
N GLY A 5 15.01 15.18 -10.15
CA GLY A 5 13.87 14.53 -10.82
C GLY A 5 12.74 14.09 -9.86
N ARG A 6 13.06 13.71 -8.62
CA ARG A 6 12.07 13.23 -7.64
C ARG A 6 11.18 14.36 -7.11
N GLU A 7 11.78 15.51 -6.83
CA GLU A 7 11.08 16.72 -6.40
C GLU A 7 10.18 17.28 -7.52
N GLN A 8 10.66 17.29 -8.76
CA GLN A 8 9.88 17.70 -9.94
C GLN A 8 8.71 16.76 -10.21
N PHE A 9 8.93 15.44 -10.15
CA PHE A 9 7.89 14.44 -10.32
C PHE A 9 6.80 14.54 -9.24
N ARG A 10 7.20 14.70 -7.98
CA ARG A 10 6.26 14.90 -6.86
C ARG A 10 5.44 16.17 -7.03
N SER A 11 6.08 17.26 -7.43
CA SER A 11 5.41 18.53 -7.70
C SER A 11 4.42 18.41 -8.88
N ALA A 12 4.78 17.65 -9.91
CA ALA A 12 3.88 17.36 -11.03
C ALA A 12 2.66 16.53 -10.59
N ILE A 13 2.85 15.46 -9.81
CA ILE A 13 1.73 14.67 -9.26
C ILE A 13 0.80 15.56 -8.42
N LEU A 14 1.39 16.37 -7.52
CA LEU A 14 0.63 17.29 -6.68
C LEU A 14 -0.23 18.23 -7.52
N GLN A 15 0.36 18.86 -8.55
CA GLN A 15 -0.29 19.90 -9.33
C GLN A 15 -1.30 19.36 -10.34
N TYR A 16 -1.01 18.24 -10.99
CA TYR A 16 -1.81 17.71 -12.10
C TYR A 16 -2.78 16.59 -11.68
N VAL A 17 -2.54 15.91 -10.56
CA VAL A 17 -3.37 14.79 -10.12
C VAL A 17 -4.05 15.11 -8.78
N GLU A 18 -3.27 15.35 -7.72
CA GLU A 18 -3.83 15.50 -6.36
C GLU A 18 -4.76 16.71 -6.24
N VAL A 19 -4.32 17.90 -6.67
CA VAL A 19 -5.10 19.13 -6.53
C VAL A 19 -6.39 19.12 -7.38
N PRO A 20 -6.36 18.73 -8.67
CA PRO A 20 -7.60 18.60 -9.46
C PRO A 20 -8.56 17.57 -8.88
N GLY A 21 -8.07 16.40 -8.48
CA GLY A 21 -8.89 15.36 -7.86
C GLY A 21 -9.52 15.82 -6.55
N ALA A 22 -8.75 16.47 -5.68
CA ALA A 22 -9.26 17.01 -4.43
C ALA A 22 -10.26 18.16 -4.65
N ARG A 23 -10.09 19.00 -5.68
CA ARG A 23 -11.12 19.99 -6.06
C ARG A 23 -12.42 19.32 -6.51
N PHE A 24 -12.33 18.25 -7.29
CA PHE A 24 -13.48 17.46 -7.71
C PHE A 24 -14.23 16.87 -6.51
N PHE A 25 -13.53 16.23 -5.57
CA PHE A 25 -14.18 15.71 -4.37
C PHE A 25 -14.73 16.80 -3.45
N ARG A 26 -14.10 17.97 -3.40
CA ARG A 26 -14.67 19.14 -2.72
C ARG A 26 -15.99 19.56 -3.35
N THR A 27 -16.11 19.55 -4.68
CA THR A 27 -17.37 19.89 -5.35
C THR A 27 -18.47 18.86 -5.10
N LEU A 28 -18.11 17.60 -4.88
CA LEU A 28 -19.05 16.54 -4.48
C LEU A 28 -19.45 16.60 -3.00
N GLY A 29 -18.91 17.54 -2.22
CA GLY A 29 -19.21 17.68 -0.80
C GLY A 29 -18.61 16.59 0.09
N LEU A 30 -17.67 15.79 -0.43
CA LEU A 30 -17.02 14.73 0.35
C LEU A 30 -16.07 15.31 1.40
N THR A 31 -15.92 14.60 2.51
CA THR A 31 -14.93 14.91 3.54
C THR A 31 -13.66 14.07 3.33
N PRO A 32 -12.48 14.51 3.83
CA PRO A 32 -11.25 13.70 3.77
C PRO A 32 -11.46 12.29 4.31
N ASN A 33 -12.04 12.17 5.51
CA ASN A 33 -12.34 10.87 6.13
C ASN A 33 -13.27 9.99 5.27
N SER A 34 -14.23 10.59 4.56
CA SER A 34 -15.10 9.86 3.65
C SER A 34 -14.33 9.28 2.45
N ILE A 35 -13.32 10.00 1.94
CA ILE A 35 -12.45 9.49 0.86
C ILE A 35 -11.62 8.32 1.36
N THR A 36 -11.02 8.42 2.56
CA THR A 36 -10.27 7.32 3.17
C THR A 36 -11.13 6.05 3.29
N LEU A 37 -12.35 6.18 3.83
CA LEU A 37 -13.28 5.06 3.99
C LEU A 37 -13.75 4.49 2.64
N LEU A 38 -13.95 5.35 1.64
CA LEU A 38 -14.26 4.94 0.28
C LEU A 38 -13.11 4.15 -0.34
N GLY A 39 -11.88 4.64 -0.22
CA GLY A 39 -10.67 3.95 -0.69
C GLY A 39 -10.54 2.55 -0.09
N PHE A 40 -10.77 2.43 1.22
CA PHE A 40 -10.83 1.13 1.89
C PHE A 40 -11.94 0.22 1.32
N ALA A 41 -13.16 0.72 1.17
CA ALA A 41 -14.27 -0.07 0.62
C ALA A 41 -13.97 -0.57 -0.80
N VAL A 42 -13.33 0.27 -1.62
CA VAL A 42 -12.86 -0.10 -2.98
C VAL A 42 -11.78 -1.19 -2.91
N CYS A 43 -10.84 -1.11 -1.98
CA CYS A 43 -9.84 -2.18 -1.76
C CYS A 43 -10.49 -3.51 -1.32
N VAL A 44 -11.52 -3.47 -0.47
CA VAL A 44 -12.28 -4.67 -0.08
C VAL A 44 -13.03 -5.26 -1.28
N ALA A 45 -13.62 -4.42 -2.13
CA ALA A 45 -14.23 -4.87 -3.37
C ALA A 45 -13.20 -5.54 -4.30
N ALA A 46 -12.00 -4.95 -4.42
CA ALA A 46 -10.89 -5.55 -5.16
C ALA A 46 -10.48 -6.91 -4.60
N ALA A 47 -10.36 -7.03 -3.28
CA ALA A 47 -10.06 -8.30 -2.60
C ALA A 47 -11.11 -9.39 -2.92
N PHE A 48 -12.39 -9.01 -2.93
CA PHE A 48 -13.46 -9.91 -3.33
C PHE A 48 -13.30 -10.39 -4.78
N LEU A 49 -13.06 -9.47 -5.72
CA LEU A 49 -12.81 -9.81 -7.13
C LEU A 49 -11.63 -10.76 -7.29
N VAL A 50 -10.51 -10.48 -6.62
CA VAL A 50 -9.33 -11.35 -6.62
C VAL A 50 -9.66 -12.73 -6.07
N GLY A 51 -10.39 -12.82 -4.95
CA GLY A 51 -10.79 -14.11 -4.35
C GLY A 51 -11.67 -15.00 -5.24
N TYR A 52 -12.34 -14.43 -6.25
CA TYR A 52 -13.08 -15.16 -7.28
C TYR A 52 -12.28 -15.38 -8.57
N GLY A 53 -10.98 -15.06 -8.57
CA GLY A 53 -10.08 -15.24 -9.71
C GLY A 53 -10.18 -14.15 -10.77
N TRP A 54 -10.90 -13.04 -10.52
CA TRP A 54 -11.01 -11.92 -11.47
C TRP A 54 -9.81 -10.99 -11.32
N LEU A 55 -8.60 -11.51 -11.57
CA LEU A 55 -7.34 -10.84 -11.23
C LEU A 55 -7.14 -9.51 -11.95
N LEU A 56 -7.51 -9.41 -13.23
CA LEU A 56 -7.43 -8.17 -14.01
C LEU A 56 -8.23 -7.04 -13.33
N TRP A 57 -9.52 -7.28 -13.10
CA TRP A 57 -10.40 -6.29 -12.49
C TRP A 57 -10.05 -6.05 -11.03
N GLY A 58 -9.67 -7.10 -10.30
CA GLY A 58 -9.16 -7.00 -8.94
C GLY A 58 -7.95 -6.07 -8.85
N GLY A 59 -6.97 -6.22 -9.74
CA GLY A 59 -5.79 -5.36 -9.80
C GLY A 59 -6.13 -3.91 -10.13
N ILE A 60 -6.98 -3.68 -11.13
CA ILE A 60 -7.43 -2.31 -11.51
C ILE A 60 -8.15 -1.64 -10.35
N VAL A 61 -9.14 -2.32 -9.75
CA VAL A 61 -9.94 -1.77 -8.64
C VAL A 61 -9.04 -1.55 -7.41
N PHE A 62 -8.07 -2.41 -7.15
CA PHE A 62 -7.12 -2.23 -6.05
C PHE A 62 -6.26 -0.98 -6.24
N LEU A 63 -5.73 -0.75 -7.45
CA LEU A 63 -4.95 0.45 -7.76
C LEU A 63 -5.79 1.73 -7.63
N LEU A 64 -7.06 1.68 -8.04
CA LEU A 64 -8.00 2.79 -7.86
C LEU A 64 -8.24 3.07 -6.36
N GLY A 65 -8.52 2.03 -5.57
CA GLY A 65 -8.75 2.15 -4.13
C GLY A 65 -7.53 2.68 -3.39
N GLY A 66 -6.35 2.12 -3.66
CA GLY A 66 -5.08 2.58 -3.08
C GLY A 66 -4.65 3.97 -3.57
N GLY A 67 -5.08 4.39 -4.75
CA GLY A 67 -4.85 5.73 -5.27
C GLY A 67 -5.74 6.81 -4.64
N LEU A 68 -6.92 6.45 -4.09
CA LEU A 68 -7.84 7.42 -3.48
C LEU A 68 -7.24 8.11 -2.25
N ASP A 69 -6.35 7.43 -1.55
CA ASP A 69 -5.52 7.93 -0.44
C ASP A 69 -4.75 9.23 -0.82
N LEU A 70 -4.24 9.33 -2.05
CA LEU A 70 -3.55 10.54 -2.52
C LEU A 70 -4.42 11.81 -2.46
N PHE A 71 -5.74 11.65 -2.54
CA PHE A 71 -6.66 12.78 -2.58
C PHE A 71 -7.16 13.21 -1.20
N ASP A 72 -7.16 12.34 -0.19
CA ASP A 72 -7.72 12.69 1.13
C ASP A 72 -6.86 13.74 1.85
N GLY A 73 -5.54 13.60 1.81
CA GLY A 73 -4.58 14.54 2.39
C GLY A 73 -4.55 15.84 1.61
N ALA A 74 -4.66 15.77 0.27
CA ALA A 74 -4.79 16.95 -0.57
C ALA A 74 -6.10 17.71 -0.29
N LEU A 75 -7.21 17.00 -0.13
CA LEU A 75 -8.50 17.58 0.23
C LEU A 75 -8.47 18.18 1.64
N ALA A 76 -7.85 17.52 2.62
CA ALA A 76 -7.70 18.02 3.98
C ALA A 76 -6.94 19.35 3.99
N ARG A 77 -5.83 19.46 3.23
CA ARG A 77 -5.07 20.71 3.06
C ARG A 77 -5.89 21.79 2.35
N LEU A 78 -6.59 21.44 1.27
CA LEU A 78 -7.40 22.39 0.49
C LEU A 78 -8.63 22.90 1.23
N THR A 79 -9.18 22.13 2.17
CA THR A 79 -10.38 22.48 2.94
C THR A 79 -10.07 22.97 4.36
N GLY A 80 -8.79 23.01 4.76
CA GLY A 80 -8.38 23.38 6.11
C GLY A 80 -8.84 22.38 7.19
N LYS A 81 -9.10 21.12 6.83
CA LYS A 81 -9.63 20.06 7.71
C LYS A 81 -8.57 19.03 8.13
N THR A 82 -7.31 19.44 8.22
CA THR A 82 -6.24 18.57 8.73
C THR A 82 -6.42 18.34 10.23
N THR A 83 -6.63 17.08 10.64
CA THR A 83 -6.84 16.73 12.06
C THR A 83 -5.99 15.52 12.48
N PRO A 84 -5.59 15.41 13.76
CA PRO A 84 -4.88 14.23 14.26
C PRO A 84 -5.66 12.93 14.08
N PHE A 85 -6.99 12.97 14.27
CA PHE A 85 -7.85 11.81 14.03
C PHE A 85 -7.87 11.41 12.56
N GLY A 86 -7.94 12.37 11.63
CA GLY A 86 -7.87 12.09 10.19
C GLY A 86 -6.56 11.39 9.81
N ALA A 87 -5.42 11.86 10.34
CA ALA A 87 -4.13 11.21 10.10
C ALA A 87 -4.06 9.78 10.66
N LEU A 88 -4.66 9.53 11.84
CA LEU A 88 -4.79 8.19 12.41
C LEU A 88 -5.68 7.30 11.54
N LEU A 89 -6.83 7.83 11.12
CA LEU A 89 -7.83 7.13 10.31
C LEU A 89 -7.20 6.68 8.98
N ASP A 90 -6.64 7.63 8.23
CA ASP A 90 -5.87 7.40 7.01
C ASP A 90 -4.85 6.28 7.22
N SER A 91 -3.95 6.51 8.17
CA SER A 91 -2.89 5.58 8.50
C SER A 91 -3.42 4.17 8.79
N VAL A 92 -4.52 3.99 9.52
CA VAL A 92 -5.09 2.67 9.85
C VAL A 92 -5.75 2.01 8.63
N PHE A 93 -6.63 2.74 7.95
CA PHE A 93 -7.41 2.22 6.83
C PHE A 93 -6.52 1.91 5.61
N ASP A 94 -5.39 2.59 5.48
CA ASP A 94 -4.34 2.25 4.54
C ASP A 94 -3.79 0.84 4.70
N ARG A 95 -3.55 0.40 5.95
CA ARG A 95 -3.11 -0.97 6.25
C ARG A 95 -4.24 -1.96 6.07
N LEU A 96 -5.46 -1.63 6.50
CA LEU A 96 -6.61 -2.51 6.35
C LEU A 96 -6.93 -2.74 4.87
N GLY A 97 -6.82 -1.71 4.03
CA GLY A 97 -7.00 -1.82 2.58
C GLY A 97 -5.96 -2.74 1.95
N GLU A 98 -4.67 -2.55 2.26
CA GLU A 98 -3.61 -3.44 1.79
C GLU A 98 -3.82 -4.89 2.28
N ALA A 99 -4.09 -5.08 3.57
CA ALA A 99 -4.35 -6.39 4.17
C ALA A 99 -5.57 -7.10 3.58
N SER A 100 -6.62 -6.36 3.22
CA SER A 100 -7.82 -6.94 2.58
C SER A 100 -7.46 -7.65 1.26
N LEU A 101 -6.56 -7.08 0.45
CA LEU A 101 -6.11 -7.72 -0.78
C LEU A 101 -5.37 -9.03 -0.50
N PHE A 102 -4.52 -9.08 0.54
CA PHE A 102 -3.87 -10.33 0.96
C PHE A 102 -4.88 -11.41 1.37
N VAL A 103 -6.01 -11.04 2.00
CA VAL A 103 -7.11 -11.98 2.26
C VAL A 103 -7.73 -12.48 0.96
N GLY A 104 -8.01 -11.58 0.00
CA GLY A 104 -8.50 -11.96 -1.33
C GLY A 104 -7.57 -12.93 -2.05
N LEU A 105 -6.26 -12.67 -2.02
CA LEU A 105 -5.23 -13.53 -2.57
C LEU A 105 -5.17 -14.90 -1.88
N ALA A 106 -5.39 -14.98 -0.56
CA ALA A 106 -5.42 -16.24 0.16
C ALA A 106 -6.62 -17.11 -0.30
N ILE A 107 -7.79 -16.49 -0.45
CA ILE A 107 -8.99 -17.16 -0.99
C ILE A 107 -8.73 -17.62 -2.43
N TYR A 108 -8.12 -16.77 -3.26
CA TYR A 108 -7.73 -17.12 -4.62
C TYR A 108 -6.83 -18.35 -4.65
N GLY A 109 -5.73 -18.34 -3.89
CA GLY A 109 -4.76 -19.45 -3.84
C GLY A 109 -5.39 -20.77 -3.42
N LEU A 110 -6.34 -20.75 -2.49
CA LEU A 110 -7.08 -21.95 -2.05
C LEU A 110 -8.08 -22.47 -3.11
N ARG A 111 -8.54 -21.61 -4.03
CA ARG A 111 -9.56 -21.95 -5.05
C ARG A 111 -8.98 -22.18 -6.44
N ALA A 112 -7.73 -21.79 -6.67
CA ALA A 112 -7.09 -21.82 -7.99
C ALA A 112 -6.79 -23.23 -8.52
N GLY A 113 -7.02 -24.29 -7.73
CA GLY A 113 -6.78 -25.68 -8.15
C GLY A 113 -5.31 -26.04 -8.27
N PHE A 114 -4.44 -25.31 -7.57
CA PHE A 114 -3.03 -25.65 -7.45
C PHE A 114 -2.83 -26.98 -6.72
N ASP A 115 -1.72 -27.66 -7.00
CA ASP A 115 -1.32 -28.81 -6.19
C ASP A 115 -1.02 -28.39 -4.74
N GLU A 116 -0.98 -29.38 -3.85
CA GLU A 116 -0.83 -29.13 -2.41
C GLU A 116 0.47 -28.41 -2.08
N GLN A 117 1.59 -28.79 -2.72
CA GLN A 117 2.90 -28.20 -2.46
C GLN A 117 2.94 -26.74 -2.92
N PHE A 118 2.41 -26.47 -4.12
CA PHE A 118 2.35 -25.11 -4.64
C PHE A 118 1.39 -24.23 -3.83
N THR A 119 0.27 -24.78 -3.34
CA THR A 119 -0.65 -24.06 -2.44
C THR A 119 0.05 -23.66 -1.14
N MET A 120 0.79 -24.58 -0.51
CA MET A 120 1.57 -24.27 0.69
C MET A 120 2.63 -23.19 0.42
N PHE A 121 3.35 -23.29 -0.70
CA PHE A 121 4.34 -22.30 -1.10
C PHE A 121 3.70 -20.92 -1.31
N PHE A 122 2.59 -20.86 -2.03
CA PHE A 122 1.85 -19.63 -2.29
C PHE A 122 1.40 -18.95 -0.99
N LEU A 123 0.76 -19.70 -0.09
CA LEU A 123 0.28 -19.17 1.19
C LEU A 123 1.44 -18.74 2.09
N THR A 124 2.57 -19.44 2.06
CA THR A 124 3.77 -19.05 2.81
C THR A 124 4.33 -17.72 2.29
N ALA A 125 4.47 -17.57 0.97
CA ALA A 125 4.93 -16.31 0.36
C ALA A 125 3.98 -15.15 0.67
N LEU A 126 2.66 -15.41 0.60
CA LEU A 126 1.61 -14.46 0.91
C LEU A 126 1.69 -13.98 2.37
N LEU A 127 1.80 -14.90 3.33
CA LEU A 127 1.87 -14.58 4.75
C LEU A 127 3.16 -13.83 5.09
N LEU A 128 4.29 -14.22 4.52
CA LEU A 128 5.56 -13.49 4.71
C LEU A 128 5.48 -12.07 4.13
N ALA A 129 4.91 -11.91 2.94
CA ALA A 129 4.69 -10.60 2.34
C ALA A 129 3.80 -9.72 3.22
N LEU A 130 2.71 -10.27 3.76
CA LEU A 130 1.83 -9.59 4.70
C LEU A 130 2.59 -9.19 5.98
N ILE A 131 3.27 -10.12 6.65
CA ILE A 131 3.99 -9.86 7.90
C ILE A 131 5.02 -8.75 7.72
N PHE A 132 5.86 -8.84 6.68
CA PHE A 132 6.91 -7.84 6.46
C PHE A 132 6.33 -6.50 5.99
N SER A 133 5.27 -6.47 5.18
CA SER A 133 4.60 -5.22 4.80
C SER A 133 4.08 -4.44 6.02
N GLN A 134 3.43 -5.14 6.97
CA GLN A 134 2.93 -4.55 8.20
C GLN A 134 4.08 -4.14 9.13
N GLY A 135 5.12 -4.97 9.23
CA GLY A 135 6.31 -4.67 10.03
C GLY A 135 7.03 -3.39 9.58
N VAL A 136 7.19 -3.17 8.27
CA VAL A 136 7.80 -1.94 7.72
C VAL A 136 7.00 -0.69 8.10
N SER A 137 5.67 -0.77 8.06
CA SER A 137 4.77 0.33 8.44
C SER A 137 4.76 0.57 9.95
N TYR A 138 4.69 -0.49 10.75
CA TYR A 138 4.71 -0.41 12.21
C TYR A 138 6.02 0.19 12.73
N LEU A 139 7.15 -0.24 12.18
CA LEU A 139 8.46 0.24 12.61
C LEU A 139 8.64 1.74 12.36
N ARG A 140 8.06 2.26 11.27
CA ARG A 140 7.99 3.71 11.03
C ARG A 140 7.16 4.41 12.09
N ALA A 141 5.92 3.96 12.32
CA ALA A 141 5.04 4.56 13.31
C ALA A 141 5.65 4.51 14.73
N ARG A 142 6.33 3.41 15.08
CA ARG A 142 7.02 3.27 16.36
C ARG A 142 8.23 4.17 16.47
N GLY A 143 9.02 4.31 15.40
CA GLY A 143 10.13 5.26 15.34
C GLY A 143 9.67 6.70 15.55
N GLU A 144 8.60 7.11 14.86
CA GLU A 144 8.00 8.45 15.02
C GLU A 144 7.49 8.66 16.45
N GLY A 145 6.88 7.63 17.07
CA GLY A 145 6.48 7.66 18.48
C GLY A 145 7.64 7.72 19.49
N LEU A 146 8.86 7.37 19.08
CA LEU A 146 10.10 7.55 19.86
C LEU A 146 10.82 8.86 19.52
N GLY A 147 10.21 9.74 18.73
CA GLY A 147 10.80 11.02 18.30
C GLY A 147 11.78 10.92 17.12
N VAL A 148 11.89 9.75 16.48
CA VAL A 148 12.79 9.51 15.34
C VAL A 148 12.00 9.50 14.04
N PHE A 149 12.16 10.56 13.25
CA PHE A 149 11.52 10.70 11.95
C PHE A 149 12.47 10.27 10.83
N THR A 150 12.23 9.08 10.26
CA THR A 150 13.04 8.56 9.16
C THR A 150 12.20 8.25 7.92
N ARG A 151 12.72 8.65 6.76
CA ARG A 151 12.19 8.25 5.44
C ARG A 151 12.96 7.08 4.83
N ALA A 152 13.86 6.45 5.58
CA ALA A 152 14.65 5.33 5.09
C ALA A 152 13.77 4.13 4.70
N GLY A 153 14.29 3.27 3.83
CA GLY A 153 13.63 2.04 3.39
C GLY A 153 13.38 1.99 1.89
N VAL A 154 13.72 0.86 1.27
CA VAL A 154 13.60 0.64 -0.18
C VAL A 154 12.14 0.40 -0.60
N MET A 155 11.37 -0.33 0.22
CA MET A 155 9.98 -0.68 -0.08
C MET A 155 9.00 0.11 0.82
N THR A 156 8.45 1.18 0.27
CA THR A 156 7.33 1.94 0.84
C THR A 156 5.99 1.30 0.48
N ARG A 157 4.90 1.80 1.10
CA ARG A 157 3.55 1.32 0.83
C ARG A 157 3.15 1.54 -0.64
N THR A 158 3.42 2.71 -1.20
CA THR A 158 3.06 3.06 -2.57
C THR A 158 3.67 2.08 -3.57
N GLU A 159 4.94 1.72 -3.39
CA GLU A 159 5.61 0.74 -4.26
C GLU A 159 4.95 -0.64 -4.15
N ARG A 160 4.59 -1.10 -2.93
CA ARG A 160 3.88 -2.38 -2.77
C ARG A 160 2.50 -2.39 -3.42
N VAL A 161 1.71 -1.32 -3.24
CA VAL A 161 0.38 -1.21 -3.84
C VAL A 161 0.46 -1.28 -5.36
N ILE A 162 1.41 -0.55 -5.96
CA ILE A 162 1.63 -0.57 -7.41
C ILE A 162 2.08 -1.97 -7.86
N ILE A 163 3.07 -2.56 -7.20
CA ILE A 163 3.61 -3.88 -7.56
C ILE A 163 2.54 -4.97 -7.44
N LEU A 164 1.71 -4.95 -6.39
CA LEU A 164 0.60 -5.91 -6.23
C LEU A 164 -0.46 -5.73 -7.30
N GLY A 165 -0.94 -4.50 -7.51
CA GLY A 165 -1.99 -4.21 -8.48
C GLY A 165 -1.56 -4.51 -9.92
N VAL A 166 -0.36 -4.09 -10.31
CA VAL A 166 0.21 -4.40 -11.63
C VAL A 166 0.51 -5.89 -11.74
N GLY A 167 1.02 -6.53 -10.68
CA GLY A 167 1.26 -7.97 -10.64
C GLY A 167 0.00 -8.79 -10.92
N LEU A 168 -1.14 -8.41 -10.33
CA LEU A 168 -2.44 -9.02 -10.60
C LEU A 168 -2.89 -8.86 -12.06
N ILE A 169 -2.71 -7.67 -12.62
CA ILE A 169 -3.07 -7.37 -14.01
C ILE A 169 -2.20 -8.20 -14.97
N LEU A 170 -0.89 -8.23 -14.74
CA LEU A 170 0.04 -8.99 -15.56
C LEU A 170 -0.14 -10.49 -15.43
N ASP A 171 -0.48 -11.00 -14.24
CA ASP A 171 -0.77 -12.43 -14.03
C ASP A 171 -1.93 -12.90 -14.93
N HIS A 172 -2.97 -12.07 -15.10
CA HIS A 172 -4.07 -12.37 -15.99
C HIS A 172 -3.65 -12.53 -17.46
N PHE A 173 -2.69 -11.72 -17.95
CA PHE A 173 -2.26 -11.74 -19.34
C PHE A 173 -1.12 -12.74 -19.62
N LEU A 174 -0.15 -12.81 -18.72
CA LEU A 174 1.05 -13.61 -18.90
C LEU A 174 0.84 -15.07 -18.46
N GLY A 175 -0.06 -15.32 -17.50
CA GLY A 175 -0.21 -16.61 -16.86
C GLY A 175 0.99 -16.99 -15.98
N PHE A 176 1.15 -18.28 -15.70
CA PHE A 176 2.26 -18.88 -14.91
C PHE A 176 2.29 -18.53 -13.41
N SER A 177 1.16 -18.13 -12.83
CA SER A 177 1.09 -17.77 -11.40
C SER A 177 2.12 -16.72 -11.01
N LEU A 178 2.43 -15.77 -11.90
CA LEU A 178 3.31 -14.62 -11.69
C LEU A 178 3.08 -13.94 -10.35
N ILE A 179 1.82 -13.86 -9.91
CA ILE A 179 1.46 -13.26 -8.63
C ILE A 179 2.21 -13.90 -7.43
N VAL A 180 2.57 -15.18 -7.48
CA VAL A 180 3.37 -15.81 -6.41
C VAL A 180 4.79 -15.24 -6.35
N TRP A 181 5.40 -14.99 -7.50
CA TRP A 181 6.74 -14.42 -7.59
C TRP A 181 6.75 -12.96 -7.17
N VAL A 182 5.67 -12.24 -7.47
CA VAL A 182 5.41 -10.90 -6.94
C VAL A 182 5.35 -10.92 -5.41
N LEU A 183 4.62 -11.87 -4.81
CA LEU A 183 4.55 -12.04 -3.36
C LEU A 183 5.92 -12.36 -2.75
N VAL A 184 6.70 -13.26 -3.36
CA VAL A 184 8.07 -13.58 -2.92
C VAL A 184 8.97 -12.35 -2.98
N ALA A 185 8.91 -11.57 -4.06
CA ALA A 185 9.67 -10.34 -4.19
C ALA A 185 9.29 -9.31 -3.11
N ILE A 186 7.99 -9.11 -2.88
CA ILE A 186 7.50 -8.22 -1.81
C ILE A 186 7.99 -8.69 -0.45
N ALA A 187 7.88 -9.98 -0.13
CA ALA A 187 8.34 -10.54 1.12
C ALA A 187 9.85 -10.29 1.33
N GLY A 188 10.67 -10.60 0.32
CA GLY A 188 12.12 -10.41 0.39
C GLY A 188 12.53 -8.96 0.56
N VAL A 189 12.02 -8.05 -0.29
CA VAL A 189 12.41 -6.63 -0.24
C VAL A 189 11.82 -5.94 1.00
N SER A 190 10.61 -6.32 1.44
CA SER A 190 10.02 -5.77 2.68
C SER A 190 10.77 -6.25 3.91
N CYS A 191 11.22 -7.51 3.95
CA CYS A 191 12.09 -8.03 5.01
C CYS A 191 13.39 -7.22 5.09
N PHE A 192 14.08 -7.05 3.96
CA PHE A 192 15.28 -6.23 3.89
C PHE A 192 15.02 -4.79 4.37
N THR A 193 13.93 -4.19 3.90
CA THR A 193 13.51 -2.82 4.28
C THR A 193 13.23 -2.71 5.78
N LEU A 194 12.63 -3.73 6.40
CA LEU A 194 12.35 -3.77 7.83
C LEU A 194 13.65 -3.72 8.63
N PHE A 195 14.60 -4.58 8.33
CA PHE A 195 15.90 -4.58 9.01
C PHE A 195 16.68 -3.30 8.75
N GLN A 196 16.70 -2.81 7.50
CA GLN A 196 17.32 -1.53 7.16
C GLN A 196 16.77 -0.38 8.01
N ARG A 197 15.44 -0.28 8.13
CA ARG A 197 14.79 0.73 8.97
C ARG A 197 15.14 0.56 10.44
N MET A 198 15.18 -0.67 10.93
CA MET A 198 15.45 -0.95 12.35
C MET A 198 16.84 -0.47 12.75
N PHE A 199 17.86 -0.81 11.94
CA PHE A 199 19.22 -0.35 12.18
C PHE A 199 19.36 1.16 12.02
N THR A 200 18.63 1.77 11.08
CA THR A 200 18.61 3.23 10.92
C THR A 200 18.03 3.91 12.17
N ILE A 201 16.89 3.44 12.68
CA ILE A 201 16.27 3.99 13.89
C ILE A 201 17.18 3.83 15.10
N ARG A 202 17.77 2.63 15.29
CA ARG A 202 18.75 2.39 16.36
C ARG A 202 19.88 3.41 16.33
N ASN A 203 20.53 3.58 15.17
CA ASN A 203 21.64 4.52 15.03
C ASN A 203 21.24 5.99 15.28
N MET A 204 19.98 6.35 15.07
CA MET A 204 19.48 7.70 15.35
C MET A 204 19.17 7.88 16.84
N LEU A 205 18.66 6.84 17.51
CA LEU A 205 18.44 6.84 18.96
C LEU A 205 19.77 6.94 19.72
N ASP A 206 20.78 6.16 19.32
CA ASP A 206 22.10 6.15 19.94
C ASP A 206 22.84 7.51 19.82
N LYS A 207 22.43 8.37 18.89
CA LYS A 207 22.98 9.74 18.72
C LYS A 207 22.22 10.80 19.51
N ALA A 208 21.02 10.48 19.99
CA ALA A 208 20.13 11.42 20.67
C ALA A 208 20.21 11.30 22.21
N GLY A 209 20.74 10.19 22.72
CA GLY A 209 21.10 10.00 24.13
C GLY A 209 22.56 10.31 24.38
#